data_AF-A0A485N353-F1
#
_entry.id   AF-A0A485N353-F1
#
_cell.length_a   1.000
_cell.length_b   1.000
_cell.length_c   1.000
_cell.angle_alpha   90.00
_cell.angle_beta   90.00
_cell.angle_gamma   90.00
#
_symmetry.space_group_name_H-M   'P 1'
#
loop_
_entity.id
_entity.type
_entity.pdbx_description
1 polymer ?
#
loop_
_entity_poly.entity_id
_entity_poly.type
_entity_poly.pdbx_seq_one_letter_code
_entity_poly.pdbx_strand_id
1 'polypeptide(L)'
;MAESAREELSALAAIFCGPGEWEVLSHSETDGTVFRILTKAEGLMGEDVPLELLFHLPVNYPSCLPAISVHSEHLTRAQSMTVKEKLLKQAENLLSEPMVHELVLWIQHNLRHVLNQPETGSGREKCTFATGTTVDDGLWMTLLHLDHMRAKTRYVQTVEKWASDLQLTGRLMFMGKIILILLQGDRRNIKVSGI
;
A
#
# COMPACT_ATOMS: atom_id res chain seq x y z
N MET A 1 0.03 26.08 -3.27
CA MET A 1 0.02 24.74 -2.66
C MET A 1 -0.90 24.76 -1.45
N ALA A 2 -1.70 23.73 -1.24
CA ALA A 2 -2.61 23.64 -0.08
C ALA A 2 -1.84 23.53 1.25
N GLU A 3 -2.44 23.98 2.35
CA GLU A 3 -1.83 23.92 3.69
C GLU A 3 -1.52 22.48 4.10
N SER A 4 -2.44 21.54 3.84
CA SER A 4 -2.26 20.11 4.10
C SER A 4 -1.05 19.50 3.39
N ALA A 5 -0.75 19.93 2.16
CA ALA A 5 0.43 19.49 1.43
C ALA A 5 1.73 20.01 2.05
N ARG A 6 1.71 21.23 2.61
CA ARG A 6 2.87 21.79 3.32
C ARG A 6 3.12 21.07 4.64
N GLU A 7 2.06 20.74 5.36
CA GLU A 7 2.15 19.92 6.58
C GLU A 7 2.68 18.53 6.27
N GLU A 8 2.22 17.90 5.19
CA GLU A 8 2.74 16.61 4.72
C GLU A 8 4.25 16.67 4.44
N LEU A 9 4.72 17.68 3.69
CA LEU A 9 6.16 17.87 3.43
C LEU A 9 6.98 18.00 4.72
N SER A 10 6.46 18.74 5.71
CA SER A 10 7.10 18.89 7.03
C SER A 10 7.14 17.55 7.78
N ALA A 11 6.05 16.79 7.75
CA ALA A 11 5.98 15.47 8.38
C ALA A 11 6.94 14.47 7.71
N LEU A 12 6.99 14.44 6.37
CA LEU A 12 7.90 13.60 5.60
C LEU A 12 9.37 13.90 5.94
N ALA A 13 9.76 15.18 6.02
CA ALA A 13 11.11 15.57 6.41
C ALA A 13 11.48 15.11 7.83
N ALA A 14 10.51 15.04 8.75
CA ALA A 14 10.71 14.52 10.10
C ALA A 14 10.78 12.98 10.15
N ILE A 15 10.02 12.30 9.29
CA ILE A 15 10.01 10.83 9.19
C ILE A 15 11.32 10.32 8.56
N PHE A 16 11.74 10.94 7.46
CA PHE A 16 12.95 10.60 6.69
C PHE A 16 14.13 11.49 7.10
N CYS A 17 14.49 11.43 8.39
CA CYS A 17 15.53 12.26 8.98
C CYS A 17 16.95 11.68 8.87
N GLY A 18 17.11 10.49 8.29
CA GLY A 18 18.41 9.89 8.07
C GLY A 18 19.25 10.62 7.00
N PRO A 19 20.58 10.41 6.99
CA PRO A 19 21.47 11.08 6.05
C PRO A 19 21.13 10.72 4.60
N GLY A 20 20.68 11.72 3.83
CA GLY A 20 20.32 11.56 2.41
C GLY A 20 18.94 10.95 2.16
N GLU A 21 18.18 10.60 3.20
CA GLU A 21 16.83 10.00 3.06
C GLU A 21 15.81 10.99 2.50
N TRP A 22 16.00 12.28 2.73
CA TRP A 22 15.13 13.35 2.26
C TRP A 22 15.93 14.48 1.64
N GLU A 23 15.57 14.90 0.42
CA GLU A 23 16.14 16.08 -0.22
C GLU A 23 15.09 16.82 -1.04
N VAL A 24 14.91 18.13 -0.80
CA VAL A 24 14.10 19.00 -1.66
C VAL A 24 14.98 19.51 -2.79
N LEU A 25 14.66 19.15 -4.03
CA LEU A 25 15.44 19.50 -5.21
C LEU A 25 15.06 20.87 -5.76
N SER A 26 13.76 21.18 -5.74
CA SER A 26 13.27 22.49 -6.15
C SER A 26 11.95 22.82 -5.48
N HIS A 27 11.72 24.11 -5.28
CA HIS A 27 10.47 24.65 -4.77
C HIS A 27 10.11 25.91 -5.55
N SER A 28 8.91 25.93 -6.11
CA SER A 28 8.37 27.04 -6.88
C SER A 28 6.92 27.27 -6.48
N GLU A 29 6.52 28.54 -6.35
CA GLU A 29 5.13 28.91 -6.08
C GLU A 29 4.20 28.59 -7.26
N THR A 30 4.73 28.56 -8.49
CA THR A 30 3.96 28.33 -9.72
C THR A 30 3.97 26.86 -10.16
N ASP A 31 5.12 26.20 -10.02
CA ASP A 31 5.31 24.83 -10.53
C ASP A 31 5.20 23.78 -9.41
N GLY A 32 5.17 24.21 -8.14
CA GLY A 32 5.08 23.32 -6.99
C GLY A 32 6.44 22.86 -6.47
N THR A 33 6.47 21.72 -5.80
CA THR A 33 7.68 21.23 -5.09
C THR A 33 8.15 19.91 -5.66
N VAL A 34 9.45 19.80 -5.93
CA VAL A 34 10.12 18.55 -6.31
C VAL A 34 11.04 18.13 -5.19
N PHE A 35 10.90 16.90 -4.73
CA PHE A 35 11.75 16.32 -3.70
C PHE A 35 11.99 14.84 -3.96
N ARG A 36 13.04 14.33 -3.32
CA ARG A 36 13.51 12.96 -3.39
C ARG A 36 13.43 12.32 -2.01
N ILE A 37 12.97 11.08 -1.98
CA ILE A 37 13.00 10.19 -0.82
C ILE A 37 13.86 8.99 -1.17
N LEU A 38 14.90 8.72 -0.37
CA LEU A 38 15.60 7.44 -0.40
C LEU A 38 15.02 6.53 0.68
N THR A 39 14.56 5.35 0.28
CA THR A 39 13.94 4.38 1.17
C THR A 39 14.42 2.97 0.83
N LYS A 40 14.16 2.02 1.72
CA LYS A 40 14.37 0.58 1.47
C LYS A 40 13.04 -0.14 1.39
N ALA A 41 12.95 -1.16 0.56
CA ALA A 41 11.74 -1.97 0.39
C ALA A 41 12.07 -3.46 0.39
N GLU A 42 11.12 -4.30 0.79
CA GLU A 42 11.33 -5.75 0.81
C GLU A 42 11.43 -6.29 -0.63
N GLY A 43 12.63 -6.73 -1.00
CA GLY A 43 12.94 -7.33 -2.29
C GLY A 43 12.43 -8.78 -2.44
N LEU A 44 12.67 -9.36 -3.61
CA LEU A 44 12.22 -10.72 -3.97
C LEU A 44 12.79 -11.82 -3.06
N MET A 45 14.01 -11.65 -2.56
CA MET A 45 14.72 -12.62 -1.71
C MET A 45 14.65 -12.25 -0.21
N GLY A 46 13.81 -11.28 0.18
CA GLY A 46 13.75 -10.77 1.55
C GLY A 46 14.92 -9.85 1.93
N GLU A 47 15.75 -9.47 0.95
CA GLU A 47 16.77 -8.43 1.11
C GLU A 47 16.15 -7.04 0.97
N ASP A 48 16.70 -6.07 1.70
CA ASP A 48 16.33 -4.67 1.57
C ASP A 48 16.85 -4.11 0.24
N VAL A 49 15.92 -3.73 -0.64
CA VAL A 49 16.21 -3.08 -1.91
C VAL A 49 16.17 -1.56 -1.75
N PRO A 50 17.26 -0.83 -2.03
CA PRO A 50 17.23 0.63 -2.01
C PRO A 50 16.37 1.15 -3.17
N LEU A 51 15.45 2.06 -2.84
CA LEU A 51 14.57 2.75 -3.77
C LEU A 51 14.79 4.26 -3.63
N GLU A 52 14.98 4.89 -4.77
CA GLU A 52 14.94 6.33 -4.92
C GLU A 52 13.59 6.72 -5.54
N LEU A 53 12.80 7.45 -4.76
CA LEU A 53 11.48 7.94 -5.16
C LEU A 53 11.54 9.45 -5.32
N LEU A 54 11.32 9.92 -6.54
CA LEU A 54 11.22 11.34 -6.87
C LEU A 54 9.76 11.72 -7.03
N PHE A 55 9.33 12.72 -6.26
CA PHE A 55 7.98 13.25 -6.32
C PHE A 55 8.00 14.70 -6.79
N HIS A 56 7.07 15.03 -7.67
CA HIS A 56 6.71 16.39 -8.02
C HIS A 56 5.26 16.64 -7.60
N LEU A 57 5.07 17.54 -6.64
CA LEU A 57 3.77 17.98 -6.16
C LEU A 57 3.40 19.28 -6.86
N PRO A 58 2.49 19.26 -7.84
CA PRO A 58 2.00 20.48 -8.47
C PRO A 58 1.24 21.36 -7.47
N VAL A 59 1.02 22.62 -7.81
CA VAL A 59 0.36 23.60 -6.90
C VAL A 59 -1.06 23.22 -6.50
N ASN A 60 -1.73 22.41 -7.31
CA ASN A 60 -3.09 21.90 -7.10
C ASN A 60 -3.15 20.60 -6.29
N TYR A 61 -2.01 20.03 -5.90
CA TYR A 61 -1.97 18.87 -5.00
C TYR A 61 -2.55 19.24 -3.62
N PRO A 62 -3.34 18.36 -2.96
CA PRO A 62 -3.64 16.95 -3.29
C PRO A 62 -4.86 16.71 -4.20
N SER A 63 -5.48 17.75 -4.75
CA SER A 63 -6.63 17.62 -5.67
C SER A 63 -6.26 17.05 -7.05
N CYS A 64 -4.97 16.83 -7.30
CA CYS A 64 -4.45 16.16 -8.49
C CYS A 64 -3.29 15.25 -8.09
N LEU A 65 -2.95 14.31 -8.97
CA LEU A 65 -1.91 13.32 -8.71
C LEU A 65 -0.51 13.94 -8.70
N PRO A 66 0.39 13.46 -7.82
CA PRO A 66 1.81 13.80 -7.91
C PRO A 66 2.43 13.12 -9.13
N ALA A 67 3.45 13.73 -9.74
CA ALA A 67 4.29 13.02 -10.70
C ALA A 67 5.33 12.21 -9.92
N ILE A 68 5.46 10.93 -10.27
CA ILE A 68 6.34 9.98 -9.57
C ILE A 68 7.38 9.45 -10.55
N SER A 69 8.64 9.42 -10.12
CA SER A 69 9.70 8.67 -10.78
C SER A 69 10.36 7.73 -9.79
N VAL A 70 10.66 6.52 -10.25
CA VAL A 70 11.21 5.43 -9.44
C VAL A 70 12.55 5.02 -10.02
N HIS A 71 13.58 5.05 -9.18
CA HIS A 71 14.93 4.61 -9.53
C HIS A 71 15.45 3.63 -8.47
N SER A 72 16.22 2.64 -8.91
CA SER A 72 16.89 1.68 -8.04
C SER A 72 17.97 0.98 -8.85
N GLU A 73 19.13 0.75 -8.24
CA GLU A 73 20.22 -0.02 -8.84
C GLU A 73 19.87 -1.51 -9.00
N HIS A 74 18.90 -2.01 -8.21
CA HIS A 74 18.50 -3.41 -8.17
C HIS A 74 17.25 -3.71 -9.03
N LEU A 75 16.64 -2.68 -9.63
CA LEU A 75 15.48 -2.84 -10.50
C LEU A 75 15.87 -2.56 -11.95
N THR A 76 15.36 -3.40 -12.85
CA THR A 76 15.43 -3.11 -14.29
C THR A 76 14.53 -1.92 -14.63
N ARG A 77 14.81 -1.26 -15.76
CA ARG A 77 13.98 -0.14 -16.25
C ARG A 77 12.50 -0.52 -16.42
N ALA A 78 12.22 -1.76 -16.85
CA ALA A 78 10.85 -2.26 -16.99
C ALA A 78 10.17 -2.36 -15.62
N GLN A 79 10.82 -3.01 -14.65
CA GLN A 79 10.30 -3.12 -13.27
C GLN A 79 10.05 -1.75 -12.61
N SER A 80 10.96 -0.79 -12.81
CA SER A 80 10.74 0.58 -12.30
C SER A 80 9.53 1.25 -12.93
N MET A 81 9.24 1.00 -14.20
CA MET A 81 7.99 1.48 -14.83
C MET A 81 6.77 0.78 -14.24
N THR A 82 6.80 -0.54 -14.07
CA THR A 82 5.72 -1.30 -13.44
C THR A 82 5.42 -0.78 -12.03
N VAL A 83 6.46 -0.52 -11.22
CA VAL A 83 6.33 0.07 -9.88
C VAL A 83 5.71 1.46 -9.94
N LYS A 84 6.19 2.33 -10.83
CA LYS A 84 5.63 3.68 -11.04
C LYS A 84 4.14 3.62 -11.38
N GLU A 85 3.75 2.75 -12.31
CA GLU A 85 2.35 2.61 -12.72
C GLU A 85 1.45 2.15 -11.57
N LYS A 86 1.92 1.18 -10.77
CA LYS A 86 1.17 0.73 -9.60
C LYS A 86 1.05 1.81 -8.53
N LEU A 87 2.10 2.61 -8.31
CA LEU A 87 2.06 3.76 -7.39
C LEU A 87 1.05 4.81 -7.83
N LEU A 88 1.04 5.16 -9.13
CA LEU A 88 0.06 6.10 -9.67
C LEU A 88 -1.38 5.57 -9.52
N LYS A 89 -1.59 4.27 -9.73
CA LYS A 89 -2.89 3.64 -9.50
C LYS A 89 -3.32 3.66 -8.03
N GLN A 90 -2.38 3.58 -7.08
CA GLN A 90 -2.69 3.75 -5.66
C GLN A 90 -3.04 5.21 -5.33
N ALA A 91 -2.31 6.16 -5.92
CA ALA A 91 -2.53 7.59 -5.75
C ALA A 91 -3.95 8.02 -6.17
N GLU A 92 -4.51 7.40 -7.21
CA GLU A 92 -5.91 7.63 -7.63
C GLU A 92 -6.93 7.33 -6.52
N ASN A 93 -6.68 6.34 -5.66
CA ASN A 93 -7.59 6.00 -4.55
C ASN A 93 -7.48 6.97 -3.36
N LEU A 94 -6.45 7.80 -3.32
CA LEU A 94 -6.13 8.72 -2.23
C LEU A 94 -6.32 10.19 -2.66
N LEU A 95 -6.97 10.44 -3.81
CA LEU A 95 -7.20 11.78 -4.32
C LEU A 95 -7.89 12.68 -3.29
N SER A 96 -7.46 13.94 -3.25
CA SER A 96 -7.91 14.97 -2.29
C SER A 96 -7.33 14.84 -0.89
N GLU A 97 -6.53 13.80 -0.60
CA GLU A 97 -5.80 13.65 0.65
C GLU A 97 -4.27 13.65 0.40
N PRO A 98 -3.46 14.16 1.34
CA PRO A 98 -2.01 13.99 1.28
C PRO A 98 -1.65 12.49 1.28
N MET A 99 -0.99 12.03 0.22
CA MET A 99 -0.84 10.60 -0.10
C MET A 99 0.60 10.12 -0.18
N VAL A 100 1.60 10.99 -0.17
CA VAL A 100 3.00 10.63 -0.43
C VAL A 100 3.51 9.62 0.59
N HIS A 101 3.25 9.86 1.88
CA HIS A 101 3.70 8.94 2.93
C HIS A 101 3.09 7.54 2.76
N GLU A 102 1.78 7.47 2.48
CA GLU A 102 1.08 6.21 2.23
C GLU A 102 1.60 5.48 1.00
N LEU A 103 1.92 6.21 -0.08
CA LEU A 103 2.53 5.64 -1.28
C LEU A 103 3.90 5.03 -0.99
N VAL A 104 4.72 5.72 -0.18
CA VAL A 104 6.04 5.22 0.23
C VAL A 104 5.88 3.94 1.06
N LEU A 105 5.04 3.95 2.10
CA LEU A 105 4.77 2.74 2.91
C LEU A 105 4.22 1.59 2.07
N TRP A 106 3.34 1.89 1.13
CA TRP A 106 2.76 0.89 0.26
C TRP A 106 3.83 0.17 -0.55
N ILE A 107 4.74 0.90 -1.20
CA ILE A 107 5.78 0.24 -2.00
C ILE A 107 6.82 -0.47 -1.14
N GLN A 108 7.14 0.05 0.04
CA GLN A 108 8.03 -0.63 0.99
C GLN A 108 7.55 -2.06 1.30
N HIS A 109 6.24 -2.25 1.48
CA HIS A 109 5.63 -3.54 1.80
C HIS A 109 5.21 -4.38 0.58
N ASN A 110 5.00 -3.76 -0.58
CA ASN A 110 4.42 -4.43 -1.76
C ASN A 110 5.40 -4.60 -2.93
N LEU A 111 6.65 -4.14 -2.82
CA LEU A 111 7.64 -4.25 -3.91
C LEU A 111 7.74 -5.69 -4.45
N ARG A 112 7.96 -6.68 -3.58
CA ARG A 112 7.99 -8.11 -3.97
C ARG A 112 6.76 -8.55 -4.76
N HIS A 113 5.57 -8.08 -4.40
CA HIS A 113 4.31 -8.48 -5.05
C HIS A 113 4.17 -7.84 -6.43
N VAL A 114 4.60 -6.59 -6.55
CA VAL A 114 4.64 -5.87 -7.83
C VAL A 114 5.59 -6.54 -8.81
N LEU A 115 6.79 -6.92 -8.34
CA LEU A 115 7.83 -7.52 -9.18
C LEU A 115 7.52 -8.97 -9.59
N ASN A 116 6.74 -9.70 -8.79
CA ASN A 116 6.35 -11.09 -9.08
C ASN A 116 5.14 -11.20 -10.02
N GLN A 117 4.50 -10.10 -10.41
CA GLN A 117 3.42 -10.15 -11.40
C GLN A 117 4.00 -10.19 -12.82
N PRO A 118 3.80 -11.27 -13.60
CA PRO A 118 4.15 -11.25 -15.00
C PRO A 118 3.29 -10.21 -15.74
N GLU A 119 3.94 -9.45 -16.61
CA GLU A 119 3.37 -8.40 -17.47
C GLU A 119 2.26 -8.96 -18.38
N THR A 120 1.02 -9.04 -17.89
CA THR A 120 -0.14 -9.27 -18.76
C THR A 120 -0.65 -7.93 -19.24
N GLY A 121 -0.44 -7.66 -20.53
CA GLY A 121 -0.92 -6.48 -21.22
C GLY A 121 -2.41 -6.22 -21.00
N SER A 122 -2.75 -4.93 -21.02
CA SER A 122 -4.09 -4.35 -21.03
C SER A 122 -5.20 -5.29 -21.52
N GLY A 123 -5.89 -5.88 -20.56
CA GLY A 123 -7.20 -6.50 -20.69
C GLY A 123 -7.90 -6.34 -19.35
N ARG A 124 -9.17 -5.96 -19.35
CA ARG A 124 -10.00 -5.87 -18.16
C ARG A 124 -10.16 -7.26 -17.54
N GLU A 125 -9.19 -7.69 -16.75
CA GLU A 125 -9.19 -8.99 -16.09
C GLU A 125 -9.23 -8.81 -14.58
N LYS A 126 -10.48 -8.89 -14.09
CA LYS A 126 -10.86 -9.37 -12.78
C LYS A 126 -9.82 -10.37 -12.26
N CYS A 127 -9.15 -10.04 -11.16
CA CYS A 127 -8.21 -10.95 -10.48
C CYS A 127 -8.93 -12.25 -10.09
N THR A 128 -8.86 -13.24 -10.97
CA THR A 128 -9.09 -14.64 -10.66
C THR A 128 -7.79 -15.18 -10.08
N PHE A 129 -7.71 -15.18 -8.75
CA PHE A 129 -7.01 -16.27 -8.07
C PHE A 129 -7.58 -17.58 -8.59
N ALA A 130 -6.69 -18.52 -8.93
CA ALA A 130 -6.98 -19.80 -9.55
C ALA A 130 -8.34 -20.39 -9.13
N THR A 131 -9.33 -20.26 -9.99
CA THR A 131 -10.50 -21.14 -9.94
C THR A 131 -10.20 -22.24 -10.94
N GLY A 132 -9.67 -23.34 -10.42
CA GLY A 132 -9.85 -24.63 -11.07
C GLY A 132 -11.33 -24.78 -11.39
N THR A 133 -11.60 -25.21 -12.61
CA THR A 133 -12.92 -25.32 -13.19
C THR A 133 -13.82 -26.25 -12.37
N THR A 134 -14.54 -25.72 -11.38
CA THR A 134 -15.77 -26.31 -10.85
C THR A 134 -16.62 -25.20 -10.26
N VAL A 135 -17.90 -25.18 -10.64
CA VAL A 135 -18.97 -24.46 -9.95
C VAL A 135 -18.82 -24.69 -8.45
N ASP A 136 -18.49 -23.68 -7.64
CA ASP A 136 -18.34 -23.93 -6.19
C ASP A 136 -18.77 -22.74 -5.30
N ASP A 137 -19.88 -22.97 -4.62
CA ASP A 137 -20.47 -22.23 -3.50
C ASP A 137 -19.68 -22.52 -2.22
N GLY A 138 -18.36 -22.25 -2.21
CA GLY A 138 -17.46 -22.99 -1.31
C GLY A 138 -16.63 -22.20 -0.29
N LEU A 139 -15.88 -21.16 -0.69
CA LEU A 139 -14.85 -20.62 0.19
C LEU A 139 -14.37 -19.22 -0.22
N TRP A 140 -14.49 -18.26 0.69
CA TRP A 140 -14.07 -16.87 0.54
C TRP A 140 -12.98 -16.52 1.57
N MET A 141 -12.08 -15.63 1.18
CA MET A 141 -10.95 -15.16 2.00
C MET A 141 -10.97 -13.64 2.09
N THR A 142 -10.72 -13.07 3.27
CA THR A 142 -10.48 -11.64 3.45
C THR A 142 -9.34 -11.37 4.43
N LEU A 143 -8.64 -10.25 4.24
CA LEU A 143 -7.56 -9.78 5.11
C LEU A 143 -7.93 -8.40 5.65
N LEU A 144 -7.94 -8.25 6.97
CA LEU A 144 -8.31 -7.02 7.66
C LEU A 144 -7.08 -6.45 8.37
N HIS A 145 -6.89 -5.15 8.27
CA HIS A 145 -5.91 -4.40 9.06
C HIS A 145 -6.57 -3.84 10.31
N LEU A 146 -5.87 -3.95 11.45
CA LEU A 146 -6.26 -3.40 12.73
C LEU A 146 -5.19 -2.39 13.18
N ASP A 147 -5.59 -1.12 13.29
CA ASP A 147 -4.67 -0.03 13.62
C ASP A 147 -4.13 -0.11 15.05
N HIS A 148 -4.96 -0.54 16.00
CA HIS A 148 -4.55 -0.65 17.40
C HIS A 148 -5.41 -1.64 18.20
N MET A 149 -4.76 -2.38 19.10
CA MET A 149 -5.42 -3.34 19.99
C MET A 149 -5.15 -2.98 21.45
N ARG A 150 -6.12 -2.33 22.10
CA ARG A 150 -5.98 -1.85 23.49
C ARG A 150 -5.85 -2.98 24.52
N ALA A 151 -6.53 -4.11 24.29
CA ALA A 151 -6.57 -5.24 25.23
C ALA A 151 -6.48 -6.58 24.48
N LYS A 152 -5.25 -7.02 24.19
CA LYS A 152 -4.98 -8.16 23.30
C LYS A 152 -5.84 -9.39 23.57
N THR A 153 -5.84 -9.87 24.80
CA THR A 153 -6.58 -11.08 25.18
C THR A 153 -8.09 -10.95 24.94
N ARG A 154 -8.68 -9.79 25.25
CA ARG A 154 -10.13 -9.56 25.06
C ARG A 154 -10.51 -9.46 23.59
N TYR A 155 -9.68 -8.81 22.78
CA TYR A 155 -9.89 -8.71 21.33
C TYR A 155 -9.74 -10.07 20.65
N VAL A 156 -8.69 -10.84 21.00
CA VAL A 156 -8.50 -12.20 20.47
C VAL A 156 -9.71 -13.06 20.80
N GLN A 157 -10.16 -13.08 22.06
CA GLN A 157 -11.35 -13.84 22.47
C GLN A 157 -12.62 -13.42 21.73
N THR A 158 -12.77 -12.13 21.45
CA THR A 158 -13.95 -11.60 20.74
C THR A 158 -13.91 -11.97 19.26
N VAL A 159 -12.74 -11.87 18.62
CA VAL A 159 -12.55 -12.27 17.22
C VAL A 159 -12.69 -13.78 17.07
N GLU A 160 -12.15 -14.58 17.99
CA GLU A 160 -12.34 -16.04 18.03
C GLU A 160 -13.82 -16.39 18.17
N LYS A 161 -14.54 -15.69 19.05
CA LYS A 161 -15.98 -15.88 19.22
C LYS A 161 -16.75 -15.55 17.94
N TRP A 162 -16.50 -14.40 17.32
CA TRP A 162 -17.15 -14.02 16.06
C TRP A 162 -16.81 -14.98 14.92
N ALA A 163 -15.55 -15.43 14.83
CA ALA A 163 -15.14 -16.42 13.84
C ALA A 163 -15.88 -17.75 14.06
N SER A 164 -16.01 -18.21 15.30
CA SER A 164 -16.80 -19.40 15.63
C SER A 164 -18.29 -19.22 15.32
N ASP A 165 -18.89 -18.07 15.68
CA ASP A 165 -20.30 -17.77 15.46
C ASP A 165 -20.65 -17.72 13.96
N LEU A 166 -19.70 -17.26 13.13
CA LEU A 166 -19.85 -17.15 11.67
C LEU A 166 -19.30 -18.37 10.90
N GLN A 167 -18.86 -19.42 11.61
CA GLN A 167 -18.19 -20.61 11.04
C GLN A 167 -17.02 -20.24 10.11
N LEU A 168 -16.26 -19.22 10.49
CA LEU A 168 -15.06 -18.76 9.80
C LEU A 168 -13.82 -19.34 10.47
N THR A 169 -12.83 -19.71 9.66
CA THR A 169 -11.47 -19.99 10.10
C THR A 169 -10.66 -18.71 10.05
N GLY A 170 -10.05 -18.31 11.17
CA GLY A 170 -9.32 -17.05 11.28
C GLY A 170 -7.89 -17.22 11.76
N ARG A 171 -6.99 -16.34 11.31
CA ARG A 171 -5.63 -16.21 11.87
C ARG A 171 -5.29 -14.75 12.15
N LEU A 172 -4.92 -14.48 13.39
CA LEU A 172 -4.35 -13.21 13.82
C LEU A 172 -2.83 -13.22 13.64
N MET A 173 -2.31 -12.21 12.94
CA MET A 173 -0.88 -12.00 12.74
C MET A 173 -0.49 -10.67 13.36
N PHE A 174 0.54 -10.70 14.20
CA PHE A 174 1.09 -9.52 14.87
C PHE A 174 2.48 -9.28 14.29
N MET A 175 2.62 -8.23 13.47
CA MET A 175 3.87 -7.84 12.82
C MET A 175 4.27 -6.45 13.32
N GLY A 176 4.93 -6.40 14.49
CA GLY A 176 5.30 -5.14 15.13
C GLY A 176 4.07 -4.33 15.54
N LYS A 177 3.88 -3.15 14.93
CA LYS A 177 2.71 -2.28 15.14
C LYS A 177 1.51 -2.69 14.29
N ILE A 178 1.72 -3.48 13.24
CA ILE A 178 0.68 -3.91 12.30
C ILE A 178 0.00 -5.16 12.87
N ILE A 179 -1.33 -5.13 12.92
CA ILE A 179 -2.14 -6.27 13.33
C ILE A 179 -3.03 -6.64 12.14
N LEU A 180 -2.92 -7.89 11.68
CA LEU A 180 -3.70 -8.41 10.57
C LEU A 180 -4.61 -9.55 11.03
N ILE A 181 -5.84 -9.58 10.53
CA ILE A 181 -6.76 -10.71 10.67
C ILE A 181 -7.04 -11.29 9.29
N LEU A 182 -6.60 -12.53 9.07
CA LEU A 182 -7.01 -13.33 7.93
C LEU A 182 -8.28 -14.10 8.32
N LEU A 183 -9.35 -14.01 7.53
CA LEU A 183 -10.58 -14.76 7.71
C LEU A 183 -10.89 -15.58 6.45
N GLN A 184 -11.33 -16.82 6.66
CA GLN A 184 -11.63 -17.82 5.65
C GLN A 184 -13.00 -18.45 5.96
N GLY A 185 -13.89 -18.57 4.99
CA GLY A 185 -15.18 -19.24 5.18
C GLY A 185 -16.18 -18.89 4.09
N ASP A 186 -17.46 -19.18 4.29
CA ASP A 186 -18.47 -18.94 3.26
C ASP A 186 -18.61 -17.44 2.94
N ARG A 187 -18.79 -17.12 1.66
CA ARG A 187 -19.00 -15.76 1.17
C ARG A 187 -20.16 -15.04 1.87
N ARG A 188 -21.22 -15.77 2.25
CA ARG A 188 -22.41 -15.24 2.96
C ARG A 188 -22.08 -14.82 4.39
N ASN A 189 -21.06 -15.45 4.98
CA ASN A 189 -20.64 -15.21 6.36
C ASN A 189 -19.54 -14.14 6.45
N ILE A 190 -18.80 -13.89 5.37
CA ILE A 190 -17.75 -12.86 5.32
C ILE A 190 -18.29 -11.52 4.80
N LYS A 191 -19.23 -11.53 3.85
CA LYS A 191 -19.83 -10.31 3.32
C LYS A 191 -21.31 -10.30 3.66
N VAL A 192 -21.69 -9.49 4.64
CA VAL A 192 -23.09 -9.13 4.85
C VAL A 192 -23.52 -8.36 3.60
N SER A 193 -24.22 -9.01 2.68
CA SER A 193 -25.02 -8.29 1.69
C SER A 193 -26.06 -7.51 2.49
N GLY A 194 -25.85 -6.20 2.59
CA GLY A 194 -26.79 -5.29 3.23
C GLY A 194 -28.18 -5.47 2.66
N ILE A 195 -29.14 -5.57 3.56
CA ILE A 195 -30.52 -5.11 3.35
C ILE A 195 -30.48 -3.59 3.52
#